data_AF-A0A6J4RM09-F1
#
_entry.id   AF-A0A6J4RM09-F1
#
_cell.length_a   1.000
_cell.length_b   1.000
_cell.length_c   1.000
_cell.angle_alpha   90.00
_cell.angle_beta   90.00
_cell.angle_gamma   90.00
#
_symmetry.space_group_name_H-M   'P 1'
#
loop_
_entity.id
_entity.type
_entity.pdbx_description
1 polymer ?
#
loop_
_entity_poly.entity_id
_entity_poly.type
_entity_poly.pdbx_seq_one_letter_code
_entity_poly.pdbx_strand_id
1 'polypeptide(L)'
;MTSSMEGPAGTSAESRIDTDDLAQVEAGRRLVIQYLNEALATERALVTTLRAHIAMTPEGEYRGVLERHIGETQEQANAVERRLGELGAGGGLIAAGTGIAQTLVGQGLALSKGPVDLLRGKSGEEKLLKNAKDECATEALEIATYQALETLAGAVGDTRTAELATRHRLQEERMLADLRRLLPSLTIAAVRSLAAGHSTYDSSTTGAADILRRAREKAAEVGIR
;
A
#
# COMPACT_ATOMS: atom_id res chain seq x y z
N MET A 1 -19.94 -6.08 45.13
CA MET A 1 -18.59 -5.53 45.36
C MET A 1 -17.95 -5.31 44.00
N THR A 2 -18.17 -4.13 43.43
CA THR A 2 -17.60 -3.68 42.16
C THR A 2 -16.24 -3.04 42.47
N SER A 3 -15.15 -3.74 42.18
CA SER A 3 -13.81 -3.17 42.29
C SER A 3 -13.50 -2.42 41.00
N SER A 4 -13.62 -1.11 41.06
CA SER A 4 -13.13 -0.17 40.05
C SER A 4 -11.63 -0.37 39.85
N MET A 5 -11.21 -0.70 38.63
CA MET A 5 -9.83 -0.45 38.19
C MET A 5 -9.84 0.87 37.42
N GLU A 6 -9.70 1.97 38.14
CA GLU A 6 -9.15 3.19 37.55
C GLU A 6 -7.64 3.03 37.54
N GLY A 7 -7.09 2.74 36.36
CA GLY A 7 -5.66 2.91 36.11
C GLY A 7 -5.30 4.40 36.15
N PRO A 8 -4.06 4.77 36.48
CA PRO A 8 -3.68 6.17 36.57
C PRO A 8 -3.83 6.83 35.20
N ALA A 9 -4.63 7.89 35.14
CA ALA A 9 -4.67 8.80 34.01
C ALA A 9 -3.28 9.43 33.86
N GLY A 10 -2.46 8.84 32.97
CA GLY A 10 -1.19 9.43 32.57
C GLY A 10 -1.45 10.86 32.09
N THR A 11 -0.81 11.81 32.76
CA THR A 11 -0.93 13.23 32.47
C THR A 11 -0.58 13.50 31.00
N SER A 12 -1.49 14.15 30.28
CA SER A 12 -1.42 14.55 28.87
C SER A 12 -0.16 15.34 28.44
N ALA A 13 0.69 15.72 29.39
CA ALA A 13 1.97 16.36 29.16
C ALA A 13 3.09 15.39 28.73
N GLU A 14 3.06 14.12 29.16
CA GLU A 14 4.06 13.10 28.76
C GLU A 14 3.84 12.54 27.34
N SER A 15 2.72 12.92 26.71
CA SER A 15 2.27 12.41 25.40
C SER A 15 2.63 13.34 24.23
N ARG A 16 3.27 14.50 24.46
CA ARG A 16 3.50 15.51 23.42
C ARG A 16 4.99 15.74 23.24
N ILE A 17 5.42 15.84 21.97
CA ILE A 17 6.75 16.36 21.64
C ILE A 17 6.85 17.77 22.21
N ASP A 18 7.85 18.01 23.06
CA ASP A 18 8.16 19.35 23.54
C ASP A 18 8.75 20.14 22.38
N THR A 19 7.99 21.11 21.86
CA THR A 19 8.40 21.93 20.71
C THR A 19 9.47 22.96 21.07
N ASP A 20 9.68 23.22 22.36
CA ASP A 20 10.75 24.09 22.86
C ASP A 20 12.06 23.29 23.05
N ASP A 21 12.00 21.95 23.08
CA ASP A 21 13.14 21.04 23.07
C ASP A 21 13.60 20.73 21.63
N LEU A 22 14.67 21.43 21.21
CA LEU A 22 15.27 21.25 19.89
C LEU A 22 15.71 19.81 19.60
N ALA A 23 16.11 19.04 20.61
CA ALA A 23 16.52 17.65 20.41
C ALA A 23 15.32 16.75 20.07
N GLN A 24 14.18 16.98 20.71
CA GLN A 24 12.94 16.27 20.40
C GLN A 24 12.39 16.65 19.01
N VAL A 25 12.41 17.94 18.66
CA VAL A 25 11.99 18.40 17.33
C VAL A 25 12.86 17.80 16.24
N GLU A 26 14.18 17.77 16.43
CA GLU A 26 15.11 17.19 15.46
C GLU A 26 14.94 15.67 15.34
N ALA A 27 14.75 14.97 16.46
CA ALA A 27 14.43 13.54 16.45
C ALA A 27 13.13 13.25 15.69
N GLY A 28 12.10 14.09 15.90
CA GLY A 28 10.83 13.98 15.18
C GLY A 28 10.99 14.22 13.68
N ARG A 29 11.75 15.24 13.25
CA ARG A 29 12.04 15.50 11.83
C ARG A 29 12.77 14.35 11.15
N ARG A 30 13.73 13.73 11.82
CA ARG A 30 14.40 12.53 11.29
C ARG A 30 13.43 11.37 11.14
N LEU A 31 12.53 11.16 12.10
CA LEU A 31 11.49 10.13 12.01
C LEU A 31 10.48 10.42 10.88
N VAL A 32 10.15 11.69 10.60
CA VAL A 32 9.32 12.07 9.43
C VAL A 32 9.98 11.61 8.14
N ILE A 33 11.27 11.91 7.97
CA ILE A 33 12.02 11.49 6.78
C ILE A 33 12.12 9.97 6.71
N GLN A 34 12.31 9.29 7.84
CA GLN A 34 12.32 7.84 7.90
C GLN A 34 11.00 7.26 7.38
N TYR A 35 9.86 7.67 7.93
CA TYR A 35 8.55 7.17 7.51
C TYR A 35 8.17 7.55 6.07
N LEU A 36 8.59 8.71 5.57
CA LEU A 36 8.45 9.03 4.15
C LEU A 36 9.27 8.07 3.26
N ASN A 37 10.48 7.67 3.67
CA ASN A 37 11.26 6.68 2.92
C ASN A 37 10.63 5.28 3.01
N GLU A 38 10.09 4.88 4.16
CA GLU A 38 9.33 3.63 4.32
C GLU A 38 8.10 3.60 3.41
N ALA A 39 7.30 4.67 3.41
CA ALA A 39 6.15 4.81 2.52
C ALA A 39 6.59 4.72 1.05
N LEU A 40 7.59 5.49 0.60
CA LEU A 40 8.05 5.45 -0.78
C LEU A 40 8.51 4.05 -1.23
N ALA A 41 9.20 3.32 -0.35
CA ALA A 41 9.63 1.95 -0.62
C ALA A 41 8.44 1.00 -0.76
N THR A 42 7.47 1.10 0.16
CA THR A 42 6.23 0.29 0.15
C THR A 42 5.41 0.55 -1.11
N GLU A 43 5.15 1.82 -1.43
CA GLU A 43 4.38 2.26 -2.60
C GLU A 43 4.98 1.72 -3.92
N ARG A 44 6.31 1.81 -4.08
CA ARG A 44 7.02 1.29 -5.26
C ARG A 44 6.94 -0.24 -5.36
N ALA A 45 7.05 -0.93 -4.23
CA ALA A 45 6.87 -2.37 -4.18
C ALA A 45 5.43 -2.75 -4.54
N LEU A 46 4.45 -2.05 -3.98
CA LEU A 46 3.03 -2.29 -4.19
C LEU A 46 2.63 -2.07 -5.66
N VAL A 47 3.14 -1.02 -6.34
CA VAL A 47 2.92 -0.85 -7.79
C VAL A 47 3.35 -2.10 -8.58
N THR A 48 4.46 -2.73 -8.21
CA THR A 48 4.94 -3.95 -8.88
C THR A 48 4.00 -5.13 -8.61
N THR A 49 3.58 -5.29 -7.36
CA THR A 49 2.62 -6.32 -6.93
C THR A 49 1.27 -6.16 -7.64
N LEU A 50 0.71 -4.94 -7.65
CA LEU A 50 -0.56 -4.64 -8.31
C LEU A 50 -0.51 -4.93 -9.81
N ARG A 51 0.60 -4.62 -10.50
CA ARG A 51 0.75 -5.00 -11.93
C ARG A 51 0.66 -6.50 -12.13
N ALA A 52 1.32 -7.28 -11.26
CA ALA A 52 1.26 -8.74 -11.33
C ALA A 52 -0.16 -9.26 -11.05
N HIS A 53 -0.83 -8.70 -10.05
CA HIS A 53 -2.20 -9.07 -9.69
C HIS A 53 -3.21 -8.71 -10.80
N ILE A 54 -3.14 -7.50 -11.36
CA ILE A 54 -3.97 -7.08 -12.50
C ILE A 54 -3.75 -8.00 -13.70
N ALA A 55 -2.49 -8.34 -14.01
CA ALA A 55 -2.17 -9.22 -15.13
C ALA A 55 -2.82 -10.60 -15.02
N MET A 56 -2.95 -11.15 -13.82
CA MET A 56 -3.57 -12.46 -13.58
C MET A 56 -5.07 -12.42 -13.25
N THR A 57 -5.65 -11.24 -13.07
CA THR A 57 -7.05 -11.10 -12.67
C THR A 57 -7.95 -10.97 -13.90
N PRO A 58 -8.98 -11.83 -14.05
CA PRO A 58 -10.01 -11.68 -15.08
C PRO A 58 -10.78 -10.37 -14.96
N GLU A 59 -11.44 -9.96 -16.03
CA GLU A 59 -12.34 -8.80 -16.01
C GLU A 59 -13.42 -8.94 -14.93
N GLY A 60 -13.67 -7.84 -14.21
CA GLY A 60 -14.68 -7.79 -13.17
C GLY A 60 -14.40 -6.71 -12.15
N GLU A 61 -15.25 -6.66 -11.13
CA GLU A 61 -15.21 -5.63 -10.11
C GLU A 61 -13.89 -5.59 -9.35
N TYR A 62 -13.33 -6.75 -9.01
CA TYR A 62 -12.04 -6.83 -8.31
C TYR A 62 -10.90 -6.22 -9.15
N ARG A 63 -10.83 -6.54 -10.45
CA ARG A 63 -9.83 -5.95 -11.34
C ARG A 63 -9.97 -4.44 -11.45
N GLY A 64 -11.21 -3.94 -11.54
CA GLY A 64 -11.46 -2.49 -11.60
C GLY A 64 -10.99 -1.75 -10.33
N VAL A 65 -11.14 -2.37 -9.16
CA VAL A 65 -10.59 -1.82 -7.90
C VAL A 65 -9.06 -1.76 -7.95
N LEU A 66 -8.39 -2.82 -8.42
CA LEU A 66 -6.92 -2.85 -8.54
C LEU A 66 -6.39 -1.83 -9.56
N GLU A 67 -7.05 -1.71 -10.72
CA GLU A 67 -6.67 -0.78 -11.79
C GLU A 67 -6.82 0.69 -11.37
N ARG A 68 -7.82 1.02 -10.56
CA ARG A 68 -7.92 2.35 -9.95
C ARG A 68 -6.79 2.55 -8.95
N HIS A 69 -6.60 1.59 -8.05
CA HIS A 69 -5.67 1.74 -6.94
C HIS A 69 -4.21 1.85 -7.41
N ILE A 70 -3.77 1.07 -8.42
CA ILE A 70 -2.41 1.23 -8.97
C ILE A 70 -2.13 2.65 -9.48
N GLY A 71 -3.13 3.34 -10.03
CA GLY A 71 -3.02 4.75 -10.41
C GLY A 71 -2.77 5.65 -9.20
N GLU A 72 -3.52 5.41 -8.12
CA GLU A 72 -3.42 6.13 -6.85
C GLU A 72 -2.06 5.89 -6.19
N THR A 73 -1.62 4.63 -6.03
CA THR A 73 -0.29 4.23 -5.52
C THR A 73 0.85 4.88 -6.30
N GLN A 74 0.74 4.95 -7.63
CA GLN A 74 1.75 5.60 -8.48
C GLN A 74 1.82 7.11 -8.21
N GLU A 75 0.67 7.77 -8.04
CA GLU A 75 0.60 9.19 -7.68
C GLU A 75 1.12 9.46 -6.27
N GLN A 76 0.83 8.56 -5.32
CA GLN A 76 1.30 8.61 -3.94
C GLN A 76 2.82 8.51 -3.87
N ALA A 77 3.43 7.51 -4.52
CA ALA A 77 4.89 7.38 -4.64
C ALA A 77 5.54 8.67 -5.17
N ASN A 78 4.99 9.25 -6.23
CA ASN A 78 5.50 10.48 -6.83
C ASN A 78 5.35 11.68 -5.87
N ALA A 79 4.26 11.76 -5.10
CA ALA A 79 4.05 12.81 -4.13
C ALA A 79 5.02 12.72 -2.94
N VAL A 80 5.26 11.52 -2.43
CA VAL A 80 6.23 11.24 -1.36
C VAL A 80 7.65 11.56 -1.82
N GLU A 81 8.03 11.14 -3.04
CA GLU A 81 9.36 11.44 -3.61
C GLU A 81 9.59 12.95 -3.75
N ARG A 82 8.59 13.70 -4.24
CA ARG A 82 8.67 15.17 -4.27
C ARG A 82 8.83 15.76 -2.88
N ARG A 83 8.07 15.27 -1.90
CA ARG A 83 8.15 15.77 -0.51
C ARG A 83 9.53 15.52 0.10
N LEU A 84 10.10 14.34 -0.10
CA LEU A 84 11.48 14.03 0.31
C LEU A 84 12.49 14.96 -0.35
N GLY A 85 12.32 15.27 -1.64
CA GLY A 85 13.17 16.23 -2.35
C GLY A 85 13.10 17.65 -1.77
N GLU A 86 11.90 18.12 -1.40
CA GLU A 86 11.71 19.42 -0.76
C GLU A 86 12.35 19.50 0.63
N LEU A 87 12.21 18.44 1.44
CA LEU A 87 12.86 18.33 2.75
C LEU A 87 14.39 18.29 2.62
N GLY A 88 14.93 17.69 1.55
CA GLY A 88 16.36 17.68 1.26
C GLY A 88 16.92 19.03 0.79
N ALA A 89 16.19 19.76 -0.05
CA ALA A 89 16.61 21.05 -0.59
C ALA A 89 16.45 22.23 0.40
N GLY A 90 15.54 22.11 1.37
CA GLY A 90 15.21 23.16 2.36
C GLY A 90 16.21 23.37 3.50
N GLY A 91 17.30 22.57 3.56
CA GLY A 91 18.40 22.77 4.51
C GLY A 91 18.34 21.90 5.77
N GLY A 92 19.28 20.95 5.89
CA GLY A 92 19.72 20.42 7.19
C GLY A 92 20.06 18.93 7.26
N LEU A 93 19.42 18.06 6.47
CA LEU A 93 19.50 16.60 6.70
C LEU A 93 20.14 15.79 5.57
N ILE A 94 21.05 16.41 4.81
CA ILE A 94 21.79 15.74 3.72
C ILE A 94 22.76 14.65 4.23
N ALA A 95 23.02 14.54 5.54
CA ALA A 95 24.04 13.61 6.07
C ALA A 95 23.51 12.41 6.89
N ALA A 96 22.23 12.33 7.27
CA ALA A 96 21.73 11.25 8.14
C ALA A 96 21.07 10.07 7.38
N GLY A 97 20.94 10.17 6.05
CA GLY A 97 20.15 9.23 5.23
C GLY A 97 20.86 7.94 4.81
N THR A 98 22.19 7.84 4.93
CA THR A 98 22.94 6.67 4.41
C THR A 98 22.85 5.43 5.31
N GLY A 99 22.56 5.60 6.61
CA GLY A 99 22.48 4.49 7.58
C GLY A 99 21.10 3.87 7.74
N ILE A 100 20.02 4.66 7.63
CA ILE A 100 18.65 4.19 7.91
C ILE A 100 18.03 3.45 6.71
N ALA A 101 18.47 3.78 5.48
CA ALA A 101 17.97 3.15 4.26
C ALA A 101 18.22 1.62 4.20
N GLN A 102 19.21 1.10 4.92
CA GLN A 102 19.62 -0.31 4.81
C GLN A 102 18.73 -1.26 5.62
N THR A 103 17.97 -0.78 6.61
CA THR A 103 17.12 -1.64 7.46
C THR A 103 15.67 -1.73 6.96
N LEU A 104 15.19 -0.74 6.22
CA LEU A 104 13.77 -0.61 5.86
C LEU A 104 13.36 -1.42 4.62
N VAL A 105 14.32 -1.68 3.72
CA VAL A 105 14.12 -2.55 2.55
C VAL A 105 13.71 -3.97 2.98
N GLY A 106 14.07 -4.41 4.19
CA GLY A 106 13.80 -5.76 4.68
C GLY A 106 12.34 -6.06 5.03
N GLN A 107 11.54 -5.07 5.44
CA GLN A 107 10.15 -5.31 5.89
C GLN A 107 9.14 -5.31 4.72
N GLY A 108 9.30 -4.41 3.75
CA GLY A 108 8.50 -4.45 2.52
C GLY A 108 8.71 -5.73 1.70
N LEU A 109 9.97 -6.22 1.64
CA LEU A 109 10.30 -7.48 0.99
C LEU A 109 9.74 -8.73 1.71
N ALA A 110 9.50 -8.65 3.02
CA ALA A 110 8.99 -9.79 3.79
C ALA A 110 7.47 -10.02 3.56
N LEU A 111 6.72 -8.98 3.22
CA LEU A 111 5.32 -9.09 2.82
C LEU A 111 5.17 -9.44 1.34
N SER A 112 6.10 -9.00 0.49
CA SER A 112 6.22 -9.47 -0.89
C SER A 112 7.02 -10.77 -0.97
N LYS A 113 6.45 -11.89 -0.51
CA LYS A 113 6.89 -13.16 -1.10
C LYS A 113 6.67 -13.02 -2.60
N GLY A 114 7.76 -12.95 -3.37
CA GLY A 114 7.75 -12.56 -4.78
C GLY A 114 6.93 -13.50 -5.68
N PRO A 115 7.16 -13.51 -7.01
CA PRO A 115 6.36 -14.30 -7.98
C PRO A 115 6.31 -15.82 -7.73
N VAL A 116 6.97 -16.33 -6.69
CA VAL A 116 6.86 -17.69 -6.17
C VAL A 116 5.45 -17.99 -5.60
N ASP A 117 4.69 -17.00 -5.12
CA ASP A 117 3.30 -17.24 -4.66
C ASP A 117 2.29 -17.49 -5.82
N LEU A 118 2.70 -17.35 -7.10
CA LEU A 118 1.94 -17.88 -8.24
C LEU A 118 1.74 -19.40 -8.18
N LEU A 119 2.56 -20.12 -7.41
CA LEU A 119 2.44 -21.56 -7.14
C LEU A 119 1.54 -21.86 -5.93
N ARG A 120 1.04 -20.85 -5.21
CA ARG A 120 0.26 -21.02 -3.97
C ARG A 120 -1.24 -20.99 -4.25
N GLY A 121 -1.80 -22.10 -4.73
CA GLY A 121 -3.25 -22.26 -4.87
C GLY A 121 -3.59 -23.28 -5.94
N LYS A 122 -4.64 -24.06 -5.73
CA LYS A 122 -5.05 -25.13 -6.64
C LYS A 122 -5.88 -24.62 -7.82
N SER A 123 -6.49 -23.44 -7.70
CA SER A 123 -7.30 -22.80 -8.75
C SER A 123 -7.03 -21.30 -8.88
N GLY A 124 -7.50 -20.68 -9.97
CA GLY A 124 -7.40 -19.23 -10.19
C GLY A 124 -8.14 -18.43 -9.12
N GLU A 125 -9.34 -18.88 -8.72
CA GLU A 125 -10.15 -18.23 -7.67
C GLU A 125 -9.47 -18.25 -6.30
N GLU A 126 -8.82 -19.36 -5.94
CA GLU A 126 -8.07 -19.43 -4.68
C GLU A 126 -6.89 -18.44 -4.67
N LYS A 127 -6.25 -18.21 -5.83
CA LYS A 127 -5.21 -17.20 -5.97
C LYS A 127 -5.77 -15.79 -5.80
N LEU A 128 -6.89 -15.46 -6.46
CA LEU A 128 -7.53 -14.15 -6.31
C LEU A 128 -7.91 -13.86 -4.85
N LEU A 129 -8.44 -14.85 -4.13
CA LEU A 129 -8.76 -14.70 -2.70
C LEU A 129 -7.51 -14.44 -1.85
N LYS A 130 -6.39 -15.12 -2.14
CA LYS A 130 -5.13 -14.90 -1.41
C LYS A 130 -4.57 -13.51 -1.68
N ASN A 131 -4.52 -13.10 -2.95
CA ASN A 131 -4.09 -11.77 -3.37
C ASN A 131 -4.90 -10.69 -2.64
N ALA A 132 -6.23 -10.80 -2.63
CA ALA A 132 -7.10 -9.83 -1.94
C ALA A 132 -6.83 -9.74 -0.42
N LYS A 133 -6.41 -10.84 0.22
CA LYS A 133 -6.03 -10.85 1.64
C LYS A 133 -4.67 -10.22 1.87
N ASP A 134 -3.71 -10.47 0.98
CA ASP A 134 -2.38 -9.89 1.06
C ASP A 134 -2.44 -8.37 0.80
N GLU A 135 -3.29 -7.94 -0.13
CA GLU A 135 -3.65 -6.54 -0.36
C GLU A 135 -4.27 -5.93 0.91
N CYS A 136 -5.30 -6.54 1.51
CA CYS A 136 -5.88 -6.04 2.77
C CYS A 136 -4.83 -5.86 3.88
N ALA A 137 -3.84 -6.75 3.99
CA ALA A 137 -2.77 -6.64 4.97
C ALA A 137 -1.82 -5.47 4.65
N THR A 138 -1.54 -5.25 3.36
CA THR A 138 -0.70 -4.15 2.88
C THR A 138 -1.39 -2.80 3.12
N GLU A 139 -2.66 -2.66 2.73
CA GLU A 139 -3.43 -1.43 2.99
C GLU A 139 -3.47 -1.09 4.48
N ALA A 140 -3.65 -2.09 5.35
CA ALA A 140 -3.66 -1.86 6.79
C ALA A 140 -2.32 -1.35 7.33
N LEU A 141 -1.20 -1.82 6.76
CA LEU A 141 0.13 -1.32 7.10
C LEU A 141 0.35 0.11 6.59
N GLU A 142 -0.12 0.44 5.38
CA GLU A 142 -0.01 1.79 4.83
C GLU A 142 -0.86 2.79 5.61
N ILE A 143 -2.10 2.43 5.99
CA ILE A 143 -2.95 3.23 6.89
C ILE A 143 -2.22 3.54 8.20
N ALA A 144 -1.62 2.53 8.82
CA ALA A 144 -0.87 2.71 10.07
C ALA A 144 0.35 3.63 9.88
N THR A 145 1.08 3.45 8.77
CA THR A 145 2.25 4.26 8.41
C THR A 145 1.86 5.72 8.21
N TYR A 146 0.84 5.99 7.40
CA TYR A 146 0.38 7.35 7.12
C TYR A 146 -0.26 8.00 8.36
N GLN A 147 -0.96 7.26 9.21
CA GLN A 147 -1.49 7.80 10.47
C GLN A 147 -0.36 8.21 11.43
N ALA A 148 0.70 7.41 11.54
CA ALA A 148 1.87 7.74 12.34
C ALA A 148 2.60 8.97 11.76
N LEU A 149 2.75 9.02 10.43
CA LEU A 149 3.36 10.14 9.73
C LEU A 149 2.56 11.44 9.90
N GLU A 150 1.22 11.40 9.78
CA GLU A 150 0.31 12.53 10.02
C GLU A 150 0.52 13.11 11.42
N THR A 151 0.50 12.24 12.44
CA THR A 151 0.68 12.62 13.84
C THR A 151 2.04 13.27 14.08
N LEU A 152 3.10 12.63 13.57
CA LEU A 152 4.46 13.07 13.79
C LEU A 152 4.77 14.39 13.07
N ALA A 153 4.36 14.50 11.80
CA ALA A 153 4.54 15.70 11.01
C ALA A 153 3.83 16.91 11.64
N GLY A 154 2.59 16.70 12.11
CA GLY A 154 1.86 17.73 12.87
C GLY A 154 2.58 18.15 14.15
N ALA A 155 3.15 17.19 14.89
CA ALA A 155 3.85 17.47 16.15
C ALA A 155 5.14 18.29 15.97
N VAL A 156 5.83 18.18 14.82
CA VAL A 156 7.03 18.99 14.51
C VAL A 156 6.74 20.22 13.64
N GLY A 157 5.46 20.55 13.42
CA GLY A 157 5.04 21.71 12.63
C GLY A 157 5.17 21.54 11.11
N ASP A 158 5.38 20.32 10.62
CA ASP A 158 5.39 20.02 9.18
C ASP A 158 3.96 19.77 8.67
N THR A 159 3.20 20.85 8.53
CA THR A 159 1.80 20.80 8.08
C THR A 159 1.64 20.20 6.68
N ARG A 160 2.61 20.44 5.79
CA ARG A 160 2.58 19.93 4.42
C ARG A 160 2.70 18.41 4.37
N THR A 161 3.59 17.84 5.18
CA THR A 161 3.68 16.36 5.29
C THR A 161 2.46 15.79 5.98
N ALA A 162 1.91 16.46 6.99
CA ALA A 162 0.70 16.01 7.66
C ALA A 162 -0.49 15.93 6.68
N GLU A 163 -0.74 16.97 5.89
CA GLU A 163 -1.79 16.99 4.87
C GLU A 163 -1.59 15.93 3.78
N LEU A 164 -0.34 15.68 3.37
CA LEU A 164 0.00 14.60 2.44
C LEU A 164 -0.40 13.24 3.02
N ALA A 165 0.00 12.98 4.27
CA ALA A 165 -0.27 11.73 4.96
C ALA A 165 -1.78 11.51 5.17
N THR A 166 -2.54 12.54 5.57
CA THR A 166 -4.00 12.45 5.69
C THR A 166 -4.65 12.05 4.37
N ARG A 167 -4.25 12.66 3.25
CA ARG A 167 -4.83 12.36 1.93
C ARG A 167 -4.58 10.91 1.51
N HIS A 168 -3.35 10.42 1.69
CA HIS A 168 -3.00 9.04 1.32
C HIS A 168 -3.70 8.03 2.23
N ARG A 169 -3.71 8.27 3.55
CA ARG A 169 -4.47 7.44 4.51
C ARG A 169 -5.94 7.26 4.10
N LEU A 170 -6.61 8.32 3.67
CA LEU A 170 -8.01 8.25 3.24
C LEU A 170 -8.19 7.44 1.93
N GLN A 171 -7.20 7.45 1.04
CA GLN A 171 -7.22 6.63 -0.18
C GLN A 171 -7.07 5.14 0.17
N GLU A 172 -6.15 4.81 1.07
CA GLU A 172 -5.90 3.43 1.53
C GLU A 172 -7.06 2.89 2.37
N GLU A 173 -7.68 3.72 3.21
CA GLU A 173 -8.91 3.35 3.93
C GLU A 173 -10.04 2.97 2.98
N ARG A 174 -10.19 3.72 1.88
CA ARG A 174 -11.18 3.41 0.84
C ARG A 174 -10.82 2.12 0.10
N MET A 175 -9.55 1.93 -0.26
CA MET A 175 -9.09 0.70 -0.92
C MET A 175 -9.35 -0.53 -0.03
N LEU A 176 -8.97 -0.47 1.24
CA LEU A 176 -9.24 -1.53 2.22
C LEU A 176 -10.74 -1.81 2.36
N ALA A 177 -11.58 -0.77 2.39
CA ALA A 177 -13.03 -0.94 2.46
C ALA A 177 -13.57 -1.67 1.21
N ASP A 178 -13.11 -1.31 0.02
CA ASP A 178 -13.49 -1.96 -1.24
C ASP A 178 -13.06 -3.43 -1.28
N LEU A 179 -11.82 -3.73 -0.88
CA LEU A 179 -11.32 -5.11 -0.79
C LEU A 179 -12.15 -5.96 0.19
N ARG A 180 -12.44 -5.42 1.37
CA ARG A 180 -13.23 -6.13 2.40
C ARG A 180 -14.64 -6.43 1.93
N ARG A 181 -15.23 -5.57 1.11
CA ARG A 181 -16.54 -5.78 0.48
C ARG A 181 -16.50 -6.92 -0.55
N LEU A 182 -15.37 -7.11 -1.23
CA LEU A 182 -15.18 -8.16 -2.25
C LEU A 182 -14.79 -9.52 -1.65
N LEU A 183 -14.20 -9.58 -0.46
CA LEU A 183 -13.76 -10.83 0.17
C LEU A 183 -14.86 -11.93 0.22
N PRO A 184 -16.14 -11.65 0.54
CA PRO A 184 -17.17 -12.69 0.56
C PRO A 184 -17.39 -13.37 -0.79
N SER A 185 -17.44 -12.61 -1.89
CA SER A 185 -17.67 -13.17 -3.22
C SER A 185 -16.46 -13.97 -3.71
N LEU A 186 -15.25 -13.46 -3.50
CA LEU A 186 -13.99 -14.16 -3.78
C LEU A 186 -13.88 -15.47 -2.97
N THR A 187 -14.32 -15.46 -1.72
CA THR A 187 -14.32 -16.66 -0.86
C THR A 187 -15.28 -17.72 -1.40
N ILE A 188 -16.49 -17.35 -1.77
CA ILE A 188 -17.48 -18.27 -2.34
C ILE A 188 -16.99 -18.85 -3.67
N ALA A 189 -16.40 -18.03 -4.54
CA ALA A 189 -15.84 -18.47 -5.81
C ALA A 189 -14.72 -19.51 -5.61
N ALA A 190 -13.81 -19.27 -4.66
CA ALA A 190 -12.75 -20.23 -4.31
C ALA A 190 -13.33 -21.57 -3.84
N VAL A 191 -14.34 -21.56 -2.97
CA VAL A 191 -14.99 -22.80 -2.50
C VAL A 191 -15.68 -23.55 -3.65
N ARG A 192 -16.42 -22.86 -4.52
CA ARG A 192 -17.10 -23.48 -5.66
C ARG A 192 -16.13 -24.15 -6.64
N SER A 193 -15.02 -23.47 -6.92
CA SER A 193 -13.94 -23.99 -7.75
C SER A 193 -13.34 -25.27 -7.16
N LEU A 194 -13.05 -25.27 -5.85
CA LEU A 194 -12.45 -26.43 -5.16
C LEU A 194 -13.40 -27.62 -4.96
N ALA A 195 -14.66 -27.37 -4.61
CA ALA A 195 -15.60 -28.42 -4.19
C ALA A 195 -16.41 -29.01 -5.35
N ALA A 196 -16.72 -28.19 -6.37
CA ALA A 196 -17.64 -28.58 -7.45
C ALA A 196 -16.97 -28.61 -8.83
N GLY A 197 -15.69 -28.22 -8.94
CA GLY A 197 -15.01 -28.10 -10.23
C GLY A 197 -15.58 -26.99 -11.13
N HIS A 198 -16.48 -26.16 -10.60
CA HIS A 198 -17.08 -25.04 -11.31
C HIS A 198 -16.17 -23.83 -11.20
N SER A 199 -15.25 -23.71 -12.16
CA SER A 199 -14.39 -22.54 -12.32
C SER A 199 -15.19 -21.36 -12.89
N THR A 200 -15.17 -20.23 -12.19
CA THR A 200 -15.61 -18.92 -12.70
C THR A 200 -14.43 -18.10 -13.21
N TYR A 201 -13.20 -18.57 -13.00
CA TYR A 201 -11.99 -17.95 -13.50
C TYR A 201 -11.85 -18.17 -15.01
N ASP A 202 -11.87 -17.07 -15.76
CA ASP A 202 -11.66 -17.07 -17.21
C ASP A 202 -10.28 -16.49 -17.53
N SER A 203 -9.37 -17.34 -17.99
CA SER A 203 -8.01 -16.95 -18.35
C SER A 203 -7.96 -16.04 -19.59
N SER A 204 -8.98 -16.08 -20.45
CA SER A 204 -9.03 -15.31 -21.71
C SER A 204 -9.38 -13.84 -21.52
N THR A 205 -9.92 -13.49 -20.34
CA THR A 205 -10.29 -12.12 -19.94
C THR A 205 -9.37 -11.55 -18.88
N THR A 206 -8.22 -12.18 -18.63
CA THR A 206 -7.20 -11.64 -17.72
C THR A 206 -6.55 -10.37 -18.26
N GLY A 207 -6.00 -9.53 -17.39
CA GLY A 207 -5.25 -8.34 -17.81
C GLY A 207 -4.11 -8.67 -18.79
N ALA A 208 -3.40 -9.78 -18.58
CA ALA A 208 -2.38 -10.27 -19.51
C ALA A 208 -2.98 -10.66 -20.88
N ALA A 209 -4.12 -11.33 -20.89
CA ALA A 209 -4.81 -11.69 -22.13
C ALA A 209 -5.30 -10.46 -22.89
N ASP A 210 -5.81 -9.44 -22.19
CA ASP A 210 -6.23 -8.17 -22.78
C ASP A 210 -5.05 -7.42 -23.44
N ILE A 211 -3.87 -7.40 -22.80
CA ILE A 211 -2.65 -6.81 -23.37
C ILE A 211 -2.27 -7.52 -24.68
N LEU A 212 -2.26 -8.86 -24.67
CA LEU A 212 -1.94 -9.65 -25.86
C LEU A 212 -2.95 -9.43 -27.00
N ARG A 213 -4.24 -9.33 -26.66
CA ARG A 213 -5.32 -9.08 -27.63
C ARG A 213 -5.13 -7.72 -28.31
N ARG A 214 -4.95 -6.66 -27.53
CA ARG A 214 -4.71 -5.28 -28.04
C ARG A 214 -3.45 -5.20 -28.90
N ALA A 215 -2.38 -5.90 -28.53
CA ALA A 215 -1.15 -5.93 -29.32
C ALA A 215 -1.38 -6.59 -30.70
N ARG A 216 -2.16 -7.68 -30.76
CA ARG A 216 -2.52 -8.35 -32.02
C ARG A 216 -3.40 -7.48 -32.90
N GLU A 217 -4.41 -6.82 -32.32
CA GLU A 217 -5.29 -5.90 -33.03
C GLU A 217 -4.50 -4.76 -33.67
N LYS A 218 -3.60 -4.12 -32.90
CA LYS A 218 -2.71 -3.07 -33.41
C LYS A 218 -1.78 -3.56 -34.52
N ALA A 219 -1.25 -4.78 -34.41
CA ALA A 219 -0.40 -5.36 -35.45
C ALA A 219 -1.19 -5.65 -36.74
N ALA A 220 -2.45 -6.09 -36.62
CA ALA A 220 -3.33 -6.29 -37.77
C ALA A 220 -3.68 -4.97 -38.47
N GLU A 221 -3.93 -3.90 -37.72
CA GLU A 221 -4.16 -2.56 -38.30
C GLU A 221 -2.94 -2.03 -39.08
N VAL A 222 -1.72 -2.32 -38.60
CA VAL A 222 -0.47 -1.88 -39.24
C VAL A 222 -0.11 -2.75 -40.45
N GLY A 223 -0.42 -4.05 -40.43
CA GLY A 223 -0.12 -5.00 -41.51
C GLY A 223 -1.11 -5.03 -42.68
N ILE A 224 -2.22 -4.27 -42.60
CA ILE A 224 -3.21 -4.10 -43.68
C ILE A 224 -2.86 -2.90 -44.60
N ARG A 225 -1.65 -2.31 -44.47
CA ARG A 225 -1.13 -1.27 -45.38
C ARG A 225 -0.06 -1.79 -46.34
#